data_AF-A0A3M0XM81-F1
#
_entry.id   AF-A0A3M0XM81-F1
#
_cell.length_a   1.000
_cell.length_b   1.000
_cell.length_c   1.000
_cell.angle_alpha   90.00
_cell.angle_beta   90.00
_cell.angle_gamma   90.00
#
_symmetry.space_group_name_H-M   'P 1'
#
loop_
_entity.id
_entity.type
_entity.pdbx_description
1 polymer ?
#
loop_
_entity_poly.entity_id
_entity_poly.type
_entity_poly.pdbx_seq_one_letter_code
_entity_poly.pdbx_strand_id
1 'polypeptide(L)' 'MLEINIVQLDIIWERREENYKRVESLLEHIKPSKGSLIALPELFSTGYTMNSERFAEEIPCSDTLSFLRRIAEKYN' A
#
# COMPACT_ATOMS: atom_id res chain seq x y z
N MET A 1 11.94 -16.69 12.82
CA MET A 1 12.35 -16.45 11.41
C MET A 1 11.47 -15.32 10.90
N LEU A 2 12.04 -14.31 10.25
CA LEU A 2 11.27 -13.16 9.75
C LEU A 2 10.59 -13.56 8.43
N GLU A 3 9.27 -13.36 8.32
CA GLU A 3 8.53 -13.49 7.07
C GLU A 3 8.55 -12.15 6.33
N ILE A 4 8.89 -12.17 5.04
CA ILE A 4 8.94 -10.97 4.20
C ILE A 4 8.06 -11.22 2.98
N ASN A 5 7.04 -10.38 2.81
CA ASN A 5 6.10 -10.40 1.71
C ASN A 5 6.37 -9.22 0.77
N ILE A 6 6.74 -9.52 -0.47
CA ILE A 6 6.97 -8.50 -1.51
C ILE A 6 5.76 -8.50 -2.43
N VAL A 7 5.04 -7.38 -2.47
CA VAL A 7 3.80 -7.27 -3.23
C VAL A 7 4.13 -6.83 -4.66
N GLN A 8 3.73 -7.65 -5.64
CA GLN A 8 3.69 -7.23 -7.04
C GLN A 8 2.27 -6.78 -7.37
N LEU A 9 2.13 -5.54 -7.82
CA LEU A 9 0.85 -4.89 -8.05
C LEU A 9 0.79 -4.35 -9.48
N ASP A 10 -0.29 -4.64 -10.19
CA ASP A 10 -0.66 -3.91 -11.40
C ASP A 10 -1.30 -2.59 -10.98
N ILE A 11 -0.48 -1.53 -10.91
CA ILE A 11 -0.87 -0.22 -10.41
C ILE A 11 -1.79 0.46 -11.44
N ILE A 12 -3.00 0.82 -11.02
CA ILE A 12 -3.84 1.70 -11.83
C ILE A 12 -3.35 3.13 -11.68
N TRP A 13 -3.01 3.71 -12.82
CA TRP A 13 -2.61 5.11 -12.95
C TRP A 13 -3.60 6.07 -12.28
N GLU A 14 -3.11 6.89 -11.35
CA GLU A 14 -3.85 7.98 -10.70
C GLU A 14 -5.11 7.57 -9.93
N ARG A 15 -5.25 6.30 -9.54
CA ARG A 15 -6.43 5.74 -8.86
C ARG A 15 -6.09 5.12 -7.49
N ARG A 16 -5.81 5.97 -6.49
CA ARG A 16 -5.42 5.55 -5.12
C ARG A 16 -6.34 4.52 -4.50
N GLU A 17 -7.64 4.81 -4.45
CA GLU A 17 -8.63 3.91 -3.84
C GLU A 17 -8.68 2.53 -4.49
N GLU A 18 -8.45 2.45 -5.80
CA GLU A 18 -8.41 1.16 -6.51
C GLU A 18 -7.12 0.39 -6.23
N ASN A 19 -6.00 1.09 -6.06
CA ASN A 19 -4.73 0.50 -5.70
C ASN A 19 -4.75 -0.02 -4.25
N TYR A 20 -5.37 0.72 -3.31
CA TYR A 20 -5.58 0.26 -1.94
C TYR A 20 -6.37 -1.03 -1.88
N LYS A 21 -7.50 -1.10 -2.59
CA LYS A 21 -8.35 -2.31 -2.65
C LYS A 21 -7.59 -3.52 -3.22
N ARG A 22 -6.74 -3.31 -4.23
CA ARG A 22 -5.91 -4.39 -4.78
C ARG A 22 -4.89 -4.89 -3.77
N VAL A 23 -4.20 -3.98 -3.06
CA VAL A 23 -3.28 -4.35 -1.98
C VAL A 23 -4.01 -5.16 -0.92
N GLU A 24 -5.18 -4.70 -0.47
CA GLU A 24 -6.01 -5.44 0.50
C GLU A 24 -6.37 -6.83 0.02
N SER A 25 -6.84 -6.96 -1.22
CA SER A 25 -7.21 -8.25 -1.79
C SER A 25 -6.04 -9.23 -1.83
N LEU A 26 -4.84 -8.75 -2.18
CA LEU A 26 -3.63 -9.57 -2.16
C LEU A 26 -3.25 -10.02 -0.74
N LEU A 27 -3.32 -9.10 0.24
CA LEU A 27 -3.02 -9.40 1.64
C LEU A 27 -4.05 -10.33 2.29
N GLU A 28 -5.32 -10.25 1.90
CA GLU A 28 -6.37 -11.17 2.35
C GLU A 28 -6.18 -12.58 1.80
N HIS A 29 -5.57 -12.71 0.62
CA HIS A 29 -5.23 -14.01 0.05
C HIS A 29 -4.05 -14.66 0.77
N ILE A 30 -2.97 -13.92 1.01
CA ILE A 30 -1.75 -14.48 1.61
C ILE A 30 -1.82 -14.60 3.14
N LYS A 31 -2.62 -13.76 3.81
CA LYS A 31 -2.77 -13.68 5.27
C LYS A 31 -1.42 -13.66 6.00
N PRO A 32 -0.66 -12.54 5.89
CA PRO A 32 0.68 -12.43 6.47
C PRO A 32 0.69 -12.78 7.95
N SER A 33 1.73 -13.47 8.39
CA SER A 33 1.86 -13.78 9.81
C SER A 33 2.16 -12.51 10.63
N LYS A 34 1.80 -12.56 11.91
CA LYS A 34 2.12 -11.51 12.89
C LYS A 34 3.62 -11.27 12.95
N GLY A 35 4.03 -10.02 12.85
CA GLY A 35 5.45 -9.61 12.85
C GLY A 35 6.15 -9.83 11.51
N SER A 36 5.41 -10.09 10.43
CA SER A 36 5.94 -10.07 9.06
C SER A 36 6.24 -8.65 8.58
N LEU A 37 7.10 -8.55 7.57
CA LEU A 37 7.37 -7.32 6.84
C LEU A 37 6.68 -7.38 5.48
N ILE A 38 5.93 -6.34 5.12
CA ILE A 38 5.28 -6.21 3.81
C ILE A 38 5.92 -5.04 3.07
N ALA A 39 6.41 -5.28 1.85
CA ALA A 39 6.95 -4.25 0.97
C ALA A 39 6.01 -4.04 -0.22
N LEU A 40 5.61 -2.78 -0.45
CA LEU A 40 4.81 -2.36 -1.60
C LEU A 40 5.70 -1.74 -2.68
N PRO A 41 5.30 -1.77 -3.96
CA PRO A 41 6.03 -1.11 -5.03
C PRO A 41 6.16 0.41 -4.81
N GLU A 42 7.15 1.00 -5.46
CA GLU A 42 7.29 2.45 -5.53
C GLU A 42 6.03 3.09 -6.14
N LEU A 43 5.59 4.21 -5.56
CA LEU A 43 4.40 4.96 -5.96
C LEU A 43 3.13 4.08 -6.13
N PHE A 44 2.97 3.03 -5.30
CA PHE A 44 1.88 2.06 -5.43
C PHE A 44 0.47 2.70 -5.43
N SER A 45 0.30 3.84 -4.76
CA SER A 45 -1.00 4.50 -4.65
C SER A 45 -1.37 5.28 -5.91
N THR A 46 -0.41 5.88 -6.61
CA THR A 46 -0.70 6.82 -7.72
C THR A 46 -0.17 6.36 -9.08
N GLY A 47 0.76 5.41 -9.09
CA GLY A 47 1.63 5.17 -10.24
C GLY A 47 2.63 6.30 -10.43
N TYR A 48 3.44 6.16 -11.48
CA TYR A 48 4.54 7.06 -11.85
C TYR A 48 4.07 8.39 -12.48
N THR A 49 3.03 9.01 -11.92
CA THR A 49 2.49 10.28 -12.43
C THR A 49 3.44 11.45 -12.19
N MET A 50 3.54 12.32 -13.19
CA MET A 50 4.25 13.59 -13.10
C MET A 50 3.39 14.72 -12.51
N ASN A 51 2.13 14.45 -12.20
CA ASN A 51 1.21 15.43 -11.60
C ASN A 51 1.34 15.46 -10.07
N SER A 52 2.56 15.69 -9.59
CA SER A 52 2.90 15.64 -8.16
C SER A 52 2.09 16.65 -7.34
N GLU A 53 1.85 17.86 -7.87
CA GLU A 53 1.05 18.90 -7.19
C GLU A 53 -0.36 18.42 -6.80
N ARG A 54 -0.95 17.55 -7.63
CA ARG A 54 -2.28 16.99 -7.37
C ARG A 54 -2.24 15.73 -6.53
N PHE A 55 -1.20 14.91 -6.68
CA PHE A 55 -1.20 13.55 -6.17
C PHE A 55 -0.37 13.33 -4.91
N ALA A 56 0.65 14.15 -4.68
CA ALA A 56 1.47 14.09 -3.48
C ALA A 56 0.62 14.35 -2.23
N GLU A 57 0.97 13.66 -1.16
CA GLU A 57 0.31 13.78 0.13
C GLU A 57 1.35 14.20 1.18
N GLU A 58 0.97 15.09 2.08
CA GLU A 58 1.83 15.52 3.17
C GLU A 58 1.74 14.57 4.36
N ILE A 59 2.87 14.33 5.02
CA ILE A 59 2.93 13.57 6.27
C ILE A 59 2.90 14.59 7.43
N PRO A 60 2.05 14.41 8.46
CA PRO A 60 1.31 13.19 8.81
C PRO A 60 -0.13 13.07 8.29
N CYS A 61 -0.68 14.08 7.61
CA CYS A 61 -2.07 14.09 7.15
C CYS A 61 -2.21 13.51 5.73
N SER A 62 -2.15 12.19 5.62
CA SER A 62 -2.19 11.45 4.34
C SER A 62 -3.15 10.26 4.42
N ASP A 63 -3.94 10.09 3.36
CA ASP A 63 -4.80 8.92 3.14
C ASP A 63 -3.95 7.67 2.93
N THR A 64 -2.85 7.77 2.15
CA THR A 64 -1.88 6.67 1.99
C THR A 64 -1.32 6.25 3.34
N LEU A 65 -0.91 7.19 4.20
CA LEU A 65 -0.38 6.86 5.53
C LEU A 65 -1.44 6.22 6.43
N SER A 66 -2.67 6.73 6.39
CA SER A 66 -3.79 6.18 7.16
C SER A 66 -4.13 4.75 6.73
N PHE A 67 -4.10 4.49 5.42
CA PHE A 67 -4.23 3.16 4.84
C PHE A 67 -3.12 2.22 5.37
N LEU A 68 -1.85 2.63 5.28
CA LEU A 68 -0.72 1.80 5.71
C LEU A 68 -0.79 1.45 7.20
N ARG A 69 -1.14 2.41 8.07
CA ARG A 69 -1.34 2.17 9.51
C ARG A 69 -2.43 1.13 9.77
N ARG A 70 -3.57 1.28 9.10
CA ARG A 70 -4.69 0.34 9.24
C ARG A 70 -4.31 -1.08 8.80
N ILE A 71 -3.54 -1.23 7.72
CA ILE A 71 -3.04 -2.54 7.28
C ILE A 71 -2.06 -3.11 8.29
N ALA A 72 -1.11 -2.30 8.79
CA ALA A 72 -0.18 -2.74 9.81
C ALA A 72 -0.92 -3.22 11.08
N GLU A 73 -1.92 -2.48 11.56
CA GLU A 73 -2.74 -2.89 12.71
C GLU A 73 -3.55 -4.17 12.46
N LYS A 74 -4.10 -4.33 11.25
CA LYS A 74 -4.90 -5.52 10.87
C LYS A 74 -4.09 -6.83 10.89
N TYR A 75 -2.80 -6.78 10.55
CA TYR A 75 -1.94 -7.97 10.40
C TYR A 75 -0.82 -8.06 11.46
N ASN A 76 -0.84 -7.21 12.48
CA ASN A 76 0.11 -7.24 13.61
C ASN A 76 -0.29 -8.18 14.74
#